data_AF-A0A4R4WTK8-F1
#
_entry.id   AF-A0A4R4WTK8-F1
#
_cell.length_a   1.000
_cell.length_b   1.000
_cell.length_c   1.000
_cell.angle_alpha   90.00
_cell.angle_beta   90.00
_cell.angle_gamma   90.00
#
_symmetry.space_group_name_H-M   'P 1'
#
loop_
_entity.id
_entity.type
_entity.pdbx_description
1 polymer ?
#
loop_
_entity_poly.entity_id
_entity_poly.type
_entity_poly.pdbx_seq_one_letter_code
_entity_poly.pdbx_strand_id
1 'polypeptide(L)'
;GSLLHWTRKMIEIRQRHPVFGVGSYVELSASNPSVLAFTREINGGDANQWGGMDTVLCVNNLSRFPQPVELDLRRFRESTPIECMGGVQFPAIGELPYLLTLPGHGFYWFLLPPPAEHDQDKK
;
A
#
# COMPACT_ATOMS: atom_id res chain seq x y z
N GLY A 1 -17.40 -17.07 -2.74
CA GLY A 1 -16.03 -17.63 -2.68
C GLY A 1 -15.82 -18.27 -1.32
N SER A 2 -15.07 -19.37 -1.22
CA SER A 2 -14.72 -20.01 0.06
C SER A 2 -13.40 -19.48 0.61
N LEU A 3 -13.11 -19.77 1.89
CA LEU A 3 -11.83 -19.41 2.53
C LEU A 3 -10.63 -19.94 1.73
N LEU A 4 -10.69 -21.17 1.22
CA LEU A 4 -9.61 -21.74 0.40
C LEU A 4 -9.32 -20.90 -0.85
N HIS A 5 -10.36 -20.48 -1.57
CA HIS A 5 -10.21 -19.66 -2.77
C HIS A 5 -9.64 -18.28 -2.43
N TRP A 6 -10.07 -17.71 -1.29
CA TRP A 6 -9.54 -16.45 -0.80
C TRP A 6 -8.05 -16.58 -0.42
N THR A 7 -7.67 -17.60 0.34
CA THR A 7 -6.28 -17.86 0.72
C THR A 7 -5.39 -18.08 -0.49
N ARG A 8 -5.85 -18.85 -1.48
CA ARG A 8 -5.10 -19.04 -2.73
C ARG A 8 -4.86 -17.70 -3.46
N LYS A 9 -5.89 -16.85 -3.57
CA LYS A 9 -5.77 -15.51 -4.16
C LYS A 9 -4.77 -14.65 -3.39
N MET A 10 -4.78 -14.68 -2.05
CA MET A 10 -3.83 -13.95 -1.22
C MET A 10 -2.38 -14.41 -1.42
N ILE A 11 -2.16 -15.72 -1.58
CA ILE A 11 -0.83 -16.28 -1.87
C ILE A 11 -0.36 -15.82 -3.26
N GLU A 12 -1.22 -15.85 -4.27
CA GLU A 12 -0.91 -15.37 -5.62
C GLU A 12 -0.51 -13.89 -5.62
N ILE A 13 -1.23 -13.04 -4.87
CA ILE A 13 -0.86 -11.62 -4.71
C ILE A 13 0.51 -11.51 -4.05
N ARG A 14 0.75 -12.25 -2.96
CA ARG A 14 2.06 -12.24 -2.28
C ARG A 14 3.21 -12.66 -3.21
N GLN A 15 2.99 -13.64 -4.08
CA GLN A 15 4.00 -14.10 -5.05
C GLN A 15 4.34 -13.05 -6.11
N ARG A 16 3.38 -12.19 -6.48
CA ARG A 16 3.59 -11.11 -7.45
C ARG A 16 4.39 -9.93 -6.90
N HIS A 17 4.47 -9.80 -5.57
CA HIS A 17 5.13 -8.70 -4.88
C HIS A 17 6.25 -9.24 -3.97
N PRO A 18 7.48 -9.41 -4.49
CA PRO A 18 8.62 -9.92 -3.73
C PRO A 18 8.88 -9.16 -2.42
N VAL A 19 8.46 -7.89 -2.36
CA VAL A 19 8.52 -7.01 -1.17
C VAL A 19 7.95 -7.63 0.10
N PHE A 20 6.96 -8.51 0.01
CA PHE A 20 6.43 -9.21 1.18
C PHE A 20 7.42 -10.22 1.79
N GLY A 21 8.30 -10.79 0.98
CA GLY A 21 9.28 -11.79 1.41
C GLY A 21 10.58 -11.19 1.92
N VAL A 22 11.12 -10.19 1.21
CA VAL A 22 12.49 -9.69 1.46
C VAL A 22 12.55 -8.20 1.77
N GLY A 23 11.45 -7.45 1.61
CA GLY A 23 11.44 -6.01 1.83
C GLY A 23 11.61 -5.65 3.31
N SER A 24 12.32 -4.55 3.57
CA SER A 24 12.50 -3.99 4.91
C SER A 24 11.16 -3.53 5.49
N TYR A 25 10.99 -3.68 6.80
CA TYR A 25 9.80 -3.20 7.51
C TYR A 25 10.04 -1.79 8.03
N VAL A 26 9.15 -0.86 7.69
CA VAL A 26 9.15 0.50 8.21
C VAL A 26 7.79 0.81 8.80
N GLU A 27 7.74 0.96 10.12
CA GLU A 27 6.51 1.34 10.81
C GLU A 27 6.08 2.76 10.45
N LEU A 28 4.77 2.97 10.31
CA LEU A 28 4.20 4.30 10.09
C LEU A 28 3.46 4.78 11.33
N SER A 29 3.55 6.08 11.61
CA SER A 29 2.74 6.68 12.66
C SER A 29 1.28 6.75 12.21
N ALA A 30 0.44 6.00 12.91
CA ALA A 30 -1.01 6.02 12.74
C ALA A 30 -1.65 6.85 13.85
N SER A 31 -2.62 7.70 13.51
CA SER A 31 -3.38 8.46 14.51
C SER A 31 -4.27 7.58 15.40
N ASN A 32 -4.59 6.36 14.94
CA ASN A 32 -5.46 5.41 15.63
C ASN A 32 -4.69 4.16 16.06
N PRO A 33 -4.52 3.88 17.37
CA PRO A 33 -3.78 2.72 17.86
C PRO A 33 -4.46 1.37 17.56
N SER A 34 -5.73 1.37 17.17
CA SER A 34 -6.41 0.15 16.69
C SER A 34 -6.03 -0.23 15.26
N VAL A 35 -5.30 0.63 14.55
CA VAL A 35 -4.87 0.41 13.17
C VAL A 35 -3.35 0.32 13.11
N LEU A 36 -2.86 -0.83 12.66
CA LEU A 36 -1.45 -1.06 12.41
C LEU A 36 -1.13 -0.70 10.96
N ALA A 37 -0.24 0.28 10.76
CA ALA A 37 0.21 0.72 9.45
C ALA A 37 1.74 0.63 9.33
N PHE A 38 2.22 0.10 8.22
CA PHE A 38 3.65 -0.02 7.93
C PHE A 38 3.89 -0.16 6.43
N THR A 39 5.09 0.17 5.96
CA THR A 39 5.54 -0.14 4.60
C THR A 39 6.50 -1.31 4.59
N ARG A 40 6.47 -2.02 3.47
CA ARG A 40 7.51 -2.96 3.05
C ARG A 40 8.21 -2.35 1.85
N GLU A 41 9.53 -2.31 1.87
CA GLU A 41 10.33 -1.59 0.86
C GLU A 41 11.48 -2.45 0.34
N ILE A 42 11.65 -2.50 -0.97
CA ILE A 42 12.86 -3.01 -1.64
C ILE A 42 13.42 -1.90 -2.53
N ASN A 43 14.70 -1.60 -2.33
CA ASN A 43 15.47 -0.71 -3.18
C ASN A 43 16.39 -1.53 -4.11
N GLY A 44 16.33 -1.30 -5.42
CA GLY A 44 17.37 -1.76 -6.36
C GLY A 44 17.28 -3.23 -6.78
N GLY A 45 16.20 -3.60 -7.46
CA GLY A 45 16.14 -4.84 -8.26
C GLY A 45 16.30 -4.59 -9.76
N ASP A 46 16.36 -5.66 -10.56
CA ASP A 46 16.09 -5.58 -12.00
C ASP A 46 14.80 -4.80 -12.23
N ALA A 47 14.75 -4.01 -13.31
CA ALA A 47 13.57 -3.23 -13.67
C ALA A 47 12.35 -4.16 -13.71
N ASN A 48 11.51 -4.05 -12.68
CA ASN A 48 10.18 -4.65 -12.66
C ASN A 48 9.22 -3.67 -13.37
N GLN A 49 7.94 -4.03 -13.53
CA GLN A 49 6.98 -3.14 -14.19
C GLN A 49 6.68 -1.82 -13.41
N TRP A 50 7.44 -1.52 -12.35
CA TRP A 50 7.38 -0.35 -11.47
C TRP A 50 8.72 0.39 -11.37
N GLY A 51 9.67 0.11 -12.28
CA GLY A 51 10.94 0.83 -12.35
C GLY A 51 12.01 0.38 -11.34
N GLY A 52 11.91 -0.85 -10.84
CA GLY A 52 12.92 -1.42 -9.92
C GLY A 52 12.77 -1.01 -8.45
N MET A 53 11.71 -0.26 -8.13
CA MET A 53 11.25 0.01 -6.75
C MET A 53 9.93 -0.71 -6.52
N ASP A 54 9.85 -1.47 -5.42
CA ASP A 54 8.62 -2.13 -4.98
C ASP A 54 8.37 -1.72 -3.52
N THR A 55 7.38 -0.85 -3.33
CA THR A 55 6.93 -0.40 -2.01
C THR A 55 5.48 -0.78 -1.84
N VAL A 56 5.18 -1.48 -0.74
CA VAL A 56 3.79 -1.81 -0.37
C VAL A 56 3.48 -1.22 1.00
N LEU A 57 2.43 -0.41 1.05
CA LEU A 57 1.78 0.07 2.27
C LEU A 57 0.75 -0.96 2.74
N CYS A 58 0.93 -1.44 3.96
CA CYS A 58 0.01 -2.34 4.65
C CYS A 58 -0.73 -1.58 5.75
N VAL A 59 -2.06 -1.62 5.73
CA VAL A 59 -2.92 -0.99 6.75
C VAL A 59 -3.88 -2.05 7.28
N ASN A 60 -3.85 -2.33 8.58
CA ASN A 60 -4.60 -3.44 9.19
C ASN A 60 -5.40 -2.93 10.38
N ASN A 61 -6.72 -3.09 10.35
CA ASN A 61 -7.57 -2.79 11.50
C ASN A 61 -7.60 -3.99 12.45
N LEU A 62 -7.08 -3.81 13.66
CA LEU A 62 -7.07 -4.84 14.71
C LEU A 62 -8.39 -4.88 15.49
N SER A 63 -9.23 -3.84 15.35
CA SER A 63 -10.57 -3.78 15.96
C SER A 63 -11.60 -4.57 15.17
N ARG A 64 -12.59 -5.12 15.87
CA ARG A 64 -13.79 -5.74 15.27
C ARG A 64 -14.78 -4.72 14.71
N PHE A 65 -14.61 -3.44 15.01
CA PHE A 65 -15.48 -2.36 14.55
C PHE A 65 -14.80 -1.57 13.42
N PRO A 66 -15.56 -0.88 12.56
CA PRO A 66 -14.98 0.05 11.60
C PRO A 66 -14.12 1.11 12.29
N GLN A 67 -12.98 1.45 11.70
CA GLN A 67 -12.03 2.42 12.25
C GLN A 67 -11.55 3.39 11.15
N PRO A 68 -11.51 4.70 11.43
CA PRO A 68 -10.75 5.64 10.63
C PRO A 68 -9.27 5.64 11.07
N VAL A 69 -8.38 5.99 10.15
CA VAL A 69 -6.98 6.28 10.45
C VAL A 69 -6.48 7.40 9.54
N GLU A 70 -5.69 8.30 10.09
CA GLU A 70 -4.90 9.26 9.32
C GLU A 70 -3.43 8.81 9.35
N LEU A 71 -2.81 8.76 8.18
CA LEU A 71 -1.42 8.33 8.01
C LEU A 71 -0.57 9.46 7.45
N ASP A 72 0.61 9.66 8.03
CA ASP A 72 1.62 10.53 7.44
C ASP A 72 2.35 9.77 6.32
N LEU A 73 1.98 10.07 5.08
CA LEU A 73 2.55 9.45 3.88
C LEU A 73 3.40 10.42 3.05
N ARG A 74 3.83 11.57 3.60
CA ARG A 74 4.54 12.61 2.84
C ARG A 74 5.81 12.13 2.15
N ARG A 75 6.46 11.07 2.65
CA ARG A 75 7.60 10.41 1.98
C ARG A 75 7.26 9.89 0.58
N PHE A 76 5.98 9.61 0.32
CA PHE A 76 5.45 9.06 -0.93
C PHE A 76 4.57 10.05 -1.68
N ARG A 77 4.76 11.36 -1.45
CA ARG A 77 4.02 12.42 -2.14
C ARG A 77 4.01 12.19 -3.65
N GLU A 78 2.87 12.48 -4.28
CA GLU A 78 2.61 12.31 -5.71
C GLU A 78 2.51 10.85 -6.19
N SER A 79 2.82 9.88 -5.34
CA SER A 79 2.46 8.48 -5.59
C SER A 79 0.94 8.31 -5.56
N THR A 80 0.42 7.55 -6.52
CA THR A 80 -0.99 7.15 -6.58
C THR A 80 -1.10 5.72 -6.06
N PRO A 81 -1.62 5.48 -4.85
CA PRO A 81 -1.69 4.15 -4.28
C PRO A 81 -2.60 3.23 -5.09
N ILE A 82 -2.17 1.99 -5.33
CA ILE A 82 -2.92 0.99 -6.10
C ILE A 82 -3.23 -0.19 -5.19
N GLU A 83 -4.52 -0.48 -4.99
CA GLU A 83 -4.97 -1.60 -4.16
C GLU A 83 -4.60 -2.95 -4.82
N CYS A 84 -3.86 -3.80 -4.11
CA CYS A 84 -3.24 -5.00 -4.69
C CYS A 84 -4.21 -6.13 -5.11
N MET A 85 -5.43 -6.19 -4.55
CA MET A 85 -6.38 -7.27 -4.82
C MET A 85 -7.23 -7.03 -6.08
N GLY A 86 -7.56 -5.77 -6.36
CA GLY A 86 -8.46 -5.32 -7.41
C GLY A 86 -7.85 -4.32 -8.39
N GLY A 87 -6.64 -3.82 -8.12
CA GLY A 87 -5.93 -2.87 -8.99
C GLY A 87 -6.53 -1.46 -9.00
N VAL A 88 -7.36 -1.13 -8.01
CA VAL A 88 -8.06 0.16 -7.94
C VAL A 88 -7.09 1.24 -7.49
N GLN A 89 -7.04 2.35 -8.24
CA GLN A 89 -6.29 3.54 -7.87
C GLN A 89 -7.04 4.35 -6.82
N PHE A 90 -6.31 4.72 -5.77
CA PHE A 90 -6.77 5.62 -4.72
C PHE A 90 -6.25 7.05 -5.00
N PRO A 91 -6.78 8.09 -4.33
CA PRO A 91 -6.30 9.45 -4.50
C PRO A 91 -4.77 9.57 -4.33
N ALA A 92 -4.14 10.42 -5.13
CA ALA A 92 -2.70 10.66 -5.01
C ALA A 92 -2.34 11.21 -3.62
N ILE A 93 -1.19 10.79 -3.10
CA ILE A 93 -0.70 11.22 -1.79
C ILE A 93 -0.25 12.69 -1.89
N GLY A 94 -0.83 13.53 -1.04
CA GLY A 94 -0.47 14.96 -0.94
C GLY A 94 0.37 15.26 0.30
N GLU A 95 0.28 16.52 0.75
CA GLU A 95 0.93 17.02 1.97
C GLU A 95 0.10 16.78 3.25
N LEU A 96 -1.21 16.58 3.09
CA LEU A 96 -2.12 16.36 4.20
C LEU A 96 -2.10 14.89 4.65
N PRO A 97 -2.46 14.61 5.91
CA PRO A 97 -2.62 13.24 6.39
C PRO A 97 -3.58 12.46 5.49
N TYR A 98 -3.18 11.23 5.14
CA TYR A 98 -3.92 10.39 4.23
C TYR A 98 -4.98 9.60 5.01
N LEU A 99 -6.25 9.98 4.84
CA LEU A 99 -7.37 9.37 5.54
C LEU A 99 -7.80 8.05 4.89
N LEU A 100 -7.92 7.00 5.69
CA LEU A 100 -8.51 5.73 5.31
C LEU A 100 -9.58 5.30 6.33
N THR A 101 -10.59 4.59 5.84
CA THR A 101 -11.60 3.93 6.68
C THR A 101 -11.57 2.44 6.40
N LEU A 102 -11.44 1.62 7.44
CA LEU A 102 -11.38 0.18 7.32
C LEU A 102 -12.58 -0.46 8.02
N PRO A 103 -13.20 -1.52 7.46
CA PRO A 103 -14.18 -2.32 8.19
C PRO A 103 -13.50 -3.05 9.36
N GLY A 104 -14.30 -3.62 10.27
CA GLY A 104 -13.78 -4.46 11.36
C GLY A 104 -12.92 -5.61 10.83
N HIS A 105 -11.73 -5.78 11.39
CA HIS A 105 -10.71 -6.75 10.94
C HIS A 105 -10.32 -6.62 9.45
N GLY A 106 -10.66 -5.50 8.81
CA GLY A 106 -10.30 -5.20 7.44
C GLY A 106 -8.83 -4.83 7.31
N PHE A 107 -8.29 -5.01 6.12
CA PHE A 107 -6.95 -4.57 5.78
C PHE A 107 -6.89 -4.10 4.32
N TYR A 108 -5.89 -3.28 4.01
CA TYR A 108 -5.52 -2.90 2.66
C TYR A 108 -4.03 -3.12 2.44
N TRP A 109 -3.69 -3.59 1.24
CA TRP A 109 -2.34 -3.56 0.70
C TRP A 109 -2.34 -2.66 -0.51
N PHE A 110 -1.58 -1.58 -0.43
CA PHE A 110 -1.39 -0.64 -1.53
C PHE A 110 0.02 -0.74 -2.03
N LEU A 111 0.17 -0.98 -3.33
CA LEU A 111 1.39 -0.69 -4.03
C LEU A 111 1.54 0.83 -4.15
N LEU A 112 2.72 1.34 -3.83
CA LEU A 112 3.10 2.74 -3.98
C LEU A 112 4.09 2.85 -5.15
N PRO A 113 3.62 3.07 -6.38
CA PRO A 113 4.51 3.30 -7.52
C PRO A 113 5.30 4.59 -7.33
N PRO A 114 6.47 4.75 -7.99
CA PRO A 114 7.12 6.05 -8.05
C PRO A 114 6.17 7.10 -8.64
N PRO A 115 6.31 8.38 -8.26
CA PRO A 115 5.58 9.46 -8.93
C PRO A 115 5.74 9.34 -10.43
N ALA A 116 4.64 9.50 -11.19
CA ALA A 116 4.74 9.53 -12.63
C ALA A 116 5.70 10.66 -13.04
N GLU A 117 6.68 10.38 -13.89
CA GLU A 117 7.45 11.45 -14.51
C GLU A 117 6.46 12.33 -15.29
N HIS A 118 6.33 13.60 -14.87
CA HIS A 118 5.53 14.56 -15.60
C HIS A 118 6.21 14.82 -16.95
N ASP A 119 5.62 14.32 -18.05
CA ASP A 119 5.89 14.79 -19.41
C ASP A 119 5.56 16.29 -19.47
N GLN A 120 6.53 17.15 -19.16
CA GLN A 120 6.41 18.61 -19.31
C GLN A 120 6.70 19.11 -20.73
N ASP A 121 6.97 18.23 -21.70
CA ASP A 121 7.18 18.61 -23.10
C ASP A 121 6.02 18.14 -23.99
N LYS A 122 4.94 18.94 -24.04
CA LYS A 122 4.04 19.05 -25.20
C LYS A 122 3.09 20.24 -25.03
N LYS A 123 3.61 21.45 -25.20
CA LYS A 123 2.81 22.57 -25.71
C LYS A 123 3.64 23.54 -26.53
#